data_AF-A0A357JGH0-F1
#
_entry.id   AF-A0A357JGH0-F1
#
_cell.length_a   1.000
_cell.length_b   1.000
_cell.length_c   1.000
_cell.angle_alpha   90.00
_cell.angle_beta   90.00
_cell.angle_gamma   90.00
#
_symmetry.space_group_name_H-M   'P 1'
#
loop_
_entity.id
_entity.type
_entity.pdbx_description
1 polymer ?
#
loop_
_entity_poly.entity_id
_entity_poly.type
_entity_poly.pdbx_seq_one_letter_code
_entity_poly.pdbx_strand_id
1 'polypeptide(L)' 'MQKKDCFYLGKVVRKHSFKGEVVIKLDTDEPELYAQMDAVFVNVGGNLIPFFIEKSLLQKGNQLRVKFEDFTTEEDAN' A
#
# COMPACT_ATOMS: atom_id res chain seq x y z
N MET A 1 -3.03 -4.39 -17.77
CA MET A 1 -1.67 -4.50 -17.20
C MET A 1 -1.39 -5.95 -16.87
N GLN A 2 -0.22 -6.48 -17.21
CA GLN A 2 0.15 -7.86 -16.88
C GLN A 2 1.04 -7.86 -15.63
N LYS A 3 0.87 -8.85 -14.73
CA LYS A 3 1.70 -9.00 -13.50
C LYS A 3 3.21 -8.96 -13.77
N LYS A 4 3.63 -9.39 -14.97
CA LYS A 4 5.03 -9.40 -15.41
C LYS A 4 5.66 -8.00 -15.51
N ASP A 5 4.83 -6.96 -15.59
CA ASP A 5 5.26 -5.56 -15.67
C ASP A 5 5.19 -4.87 -14.29
N CYS A 6 4.82 -5.60 -13.23
CA CYS A 6 4.71 -5.10 -11.87
C CYS A 6 5.80 -5.70 -10.98
N PHE A 7 6.45 -4.87 -10.17
CA PHE A 7 7.35 -5.34 -9.13
C PHE A 7 6.58 -5.65 -7.84
N TYR A 8 7.00 -6.68 -7.12
CA TYR A 8 6.42 -6.97 -5.82
C TYR A 8 6.96 -5.97 -4.79
N LEU A 9 6.12 -5.02 -4.38
CA LEU A 9 6.50 -3.97 -3.44
C LEU A 9 6.60 -4.48 -2.00
N GLY A 10 5.72 -5.39 -1.61
CA GLY A 10 5.61 -5.87 -0.23
C GLY A 10 4.22 -6.37 0.13
N LYS A 11 3.95 -6.46 1.43
CA LYS A 11 2.71 -7.02 1.97
C LYS A 11 2.02 -6.03 2.91
N VAL A 12 0.70 -5.92 2.80
CA VAL A 12 -0.13 -5.29 3.83
C VAL A 12 -0.08 -6.15 5.10
N VAL A 13 0.49 -5.62 6.18
CA VAL A 13 0.73 -6.36 7.43
C VAL A 13 -0.27 -6.06 8.53
N ARG A 14 -0.87 -4.86 8.50
CA ARG A 14 -1.91 -4.46 9.45
C ARG A 14 -2.70 -3.28 8.93
N LYS A 15 -3.94 -3.16 9.38
CA LYS A 15 -4.71 -1.93 9.31
C LYS A 15 -4.15 -0.93 10.31
N HIS A 16 -4.24 0.34 9.99
CA HIS A 16 -3.81 1.42 10.84
C HIS A 16 -4.91 2.47 10.90
N SER A 17 -5.34 2.84 12.11
CA SER A 17 -6.40 3.83 12.32
C SER A 17 -7.79 3.39 11.83
N PHE A 18 -8.81 4.15 12.27
CA PHE A 18 -10.19 4.03 11.83
C PHE A 18 -10.47 4.82 10.53
N LYS A 19 -9.45 5.46 9.96
CA LYS A 19 -9.52 6.32 8.77
C LYS A 19 -9.07 5.61 7.48
N GLY A 20 -9.10 4.28 7.45
CA GLY A 20 -8.75 3.50 6.26
C GLY A 20 -7.25 3.49 5.89
N GLU A 21 -6.34 3.74 6.84
CA GLU A 21 -4.91 3.63 6.55
C GLU A 21 -4.44 2.19 6.72
N VAL A 22 -3.39 1.82 6.01
CA VAL A 22 -2.74 0.51 6.13
C VAL A 22 -1.24 0.66 6.29
N VAL A 23 -0.61 -0.36 6.86
CA VAL A 23 0.84 -0.48 6.88
C VAL A 23 1.26 -1.57 5.91
N ILE A 24 2.09 -1.20 4.95
CA ILE A 24 2.75 -2.08 4.01
C ILE A 24 4.18 -2.30 4.51
N LYS A 25 4.57 -3.56 4.70
CA LYS A 25 5.97 -3.91 4.90
C LYS A 25 6.60 -4.08 3.52
N LEU A 26 7.51 -3.18 3.18
CA LEU A 26 8.24 -3.19 1.91
C LEU A 26 9.29 -4.30 1.93
N ASP A 27 9.38 -5.04 0.84
CA ASP A 27 10.37 -6.10 0.63
C ASP A 27 11.47 -5.56 -0.30
N THR A 28 12.24 -4.60 0.22
CA THR A 28 13.26 -3.86 -0.52
C THR A 28 14.33 -3.33 0.44
N ASP A 29 15.55 -3.20 -0.06
CA ASP A 29 16.66 -2.56 0.65
C ASP A 29 16.66 -1.03 0.47
N GLU A 30 15.86 -0.50 -0.46
CA GLU A 30 15.79 0.93 -0.81
C GLU A 30 14.35 1.48 -0.63
N PRO A 31 13.80 1.48 0.59
CA PRO A 31 12.40 1.85 0.84
C PRO A 31 12.09 3.33 0.53
N GLU A 32 13.10 4.19 0.54
CA GLU A 32 12.97 5.63 0.28
C GLU A 32 12.48 5.92 -1.15
N LEU A 33 12.82 5.05 -2.12
CA LEU A 33 12.34 5.16 -3.50
C LEU A 33 10.81 5.05 -3.62
N TYR A 34 10.17 4.43 -2.63
CA TYR A 34 8.74 4.19 -2.60
C TYR A 34 8.00 5.11 -1.62
N ALA A 35 8.70 6.10 -1.04
CA ALA A 35 8.10 7.02 -0.08
C ALA A 35 7.07 7.95 -0.71
N GLN A 36 7.16 8.23 -2.02
CA GLN A 36 6.30 9.14 -2.76
C GLN A 36 5.72 8.45 -4.00
N MET A 37 4.83 7.49 -3.78
CA MET A 37 4.11 6.80 -4.86
C MET A 37 2.70 7.37 -5.01
N ASP A 38 2.24 7.51 -6.25
CA ASP A 38 0.88 8.01 -6.54
C ASP A 38 -0.17 6.89 -6.49
N ALA A 39 0.19 5.66 -6.86
CA ALA A 39 -0.71 4.53 -6.88
C ALA A 39 0.03 3.20 -6.73
N VAL A 40 -0.67 2.20 -6.19
CA VAL A 40 -0.19 0.80 -6.09
C VAL A 40 -1.28 -0.17 -6.50
N PHE A 41 -0.88 -1.33 -7.02
CA PHE A 41 -1.80 -2.42 -7.29
C PHE A 41 -1.85 -3.37 -6.10
N VAL A 42 -3.04 -3.60 -5.57
CA VAL A 42 -3.27 -4.57 -4.49
C VAL A 42 -3.86 -5.83 -5.10
N ASN A 43 -3.30 -6.99 -4.73
CA ASN A 43 -3.80 -8.29 -5.16
C ASN A 43 -4.93 -8.75 -4.23
N VAL A 44 -6.18 -8.66 -4.68
CA VAL A 44 -7.38 -9.11 -3.96
C VAL A 44 -7.99 -10.29 -4.70
N GLY A 45 -7.97 -11.47 -4.06
CA GLY A 45 -8.55 -12.69 -4.66
C GLY A 45 -7.92 -13.12 -6.00
N GLY A 46 -6.67 -12.74 -6.26
CA GLY A 46 -5.97 -13.04 -7.53
C GLY A 46 -6.01 -11.89 -8.54
N ASN A 47 -6.85 -10.88 -8.32
CA ASN A 47 -7.00 -9.71 -9.19
C ASN A 47 -6.14 -8.56 -8.70
N LEU A 48 -5.47 -7.87 -9.62
CA LEU A 48 -4.75 -6.62 -9.31
C LEU A 48 -5.71 -5.44 -9.47
N ILE A 49 -6.02 -4.79 -8.35
CA ILE A 49 -6.87 -3.62 -8.31
C ILE A 49 -5.98 -2.40 -8.04
N PRO A 50 -6.04 -1.34 -8.86
CA PRO A 50 -5.31 -0.09 -8.59
C PRO A 50 -5.93 0.63 -7.41
N PHE A 51 -5.08 1.13 -6.51
CA PHE A 51 -5.45 2.03 -5.42
C PHE A 51 -4.57 3.27 -5.45
N PHE A 52 -5.21 4.44 -5.42
CA PHE A 52 -4.53 5.74 -5.41
C PHE A 52 -4.16 6.16 -4.00
N ILE A 53 -2.94 6.63 -3.82
CA ILE A 53 -2.38 7.00 -2.52
C ILE A 53 -2.65 8.49 -2.29
N GLU A 54 -3.47 8.80 -1.29
CA GLU A 54 -3.66 10.18 -0.81
C GLU A 54 -2.43 10.65 -0.03
N LYS A 55 -1.87 9.75 0.78
CA LYS A 55 -0.72 10.06 1.62
C LYS A 55 0.09 8.81 1.95
N SER A 56 1.41 8.92 1.85
CA SER A 56 2.36 7.91 2.30
C SER A 56 3.32 8.49 3.35
N LEU A 57 3.73 7.66 4.30
CA LEU A 57 4.74 7.98 5.28
C LEU A 57 5.63 6.76 5.51
N LEU A 58 6.91 6.89 5.18
CA LEU A 58 7.90 5.86 5.49
C LEU A 58 8.26 5.89 6.97
N GLN A 59 8.24 4.73 7.59
CA GLN A 59 8.53 4.50 9.01
C GLN A 59 9.71 3.53 9.16
N LYS A 60 10.25 3.45 10.39
CA LYS A 60 11.36 2.54 10.71
C LYS A 60 11.03 1.08 10.37
N GLY A 61 12.02 0.35 9.87
CA GLY A 61 11.88 -1.08 9.55
C GLY A 61 11.10 -1.36 8.28
N ASN A 62 11.30 -0.54 7.24
CA ASN A 62 10.71 -0.69 5.90
C ASN A 62 9.19 -0.75 5.92
N GLN A 63 8.57 0.03 6.82
CA GLN A 63 7.11 0.12 6.94
C GLN A 63 6.64 1.39 6.25
N LEU A 64 5.82 1.24 5.22
CA LEU A 64 5.16 2.34 4.55
C LEU A 64 3.72 2.42 5.05
N ARG A 65 3.40 3.48 5.77
CA ARG A 65 2.01 3.79 6.12
C ARG A 65 1.38 4.51 4.94
N VAL A 66 0.28 3.97 4.45
CA VAL A 66 -0.41 4.47 3.27
C VAL A 66 -1.86 4.75 3.62
N LYS A 67 -2.34 5.93 3.22
CA LYS A 67 -3.75 6.28 3.16
C LYS A 67 -4.13 6.33 1.69
N PHE A 68 -5.14 5.56 1.31
CA PHE A 68 -5.68 5.59 -0.04
C PHE A 68 -6.83 6.58 -0.14
N GLU A 69 -7.09 7.11 -1.33
CA GLU A 69 -8.18 8.05 -1.58
C GLU A 69 -9.57 7.43 -1.39
N ASP A 70 -9.74 6.18 -1.83
CA ASP A 70 -11.05 5.50 -1.84
C ASP A 70 -11.47 4.91 -0.48
N PHE A 71 -10.57 4.84 0.52
CA PHE A 71 -10.89 4.28 1.82
C PHE A 71 -11.23 5.37 2.83
N THR A 72 -12.54 5.55 3.07
CA THR A 72 -13.04 6.53 4.07
C THR A 72 -13.50 5.89 5.37
N THR A 73 -13.72 4.56 5.41
CA THR A 73 -14.19 3.84 6.61
C THR A 73 -13.39 2.57 6.92
N GLU A 74 -13.46 2.07 8.16
CA GLU A 74 -12.79 0.83 8.60
C GLU A 74 -13.32 -0.41 7.87
N GLU A 75 -14.60 -0.39 7.47
CA GLU A 75 -15.27 -1.50 6.78
C GLU A 75 -14.71 -1.73 5.38
N ASP A 76 -14.25 -0.68 4.70
CA ASP A 76 -13.67 -0.80 3.36
C ASP A 76 -12.26 -1.44 3.38
N ALA A 77 -11.58 -1.46 4.54
CA ALA A 77 -10.23 -2.01 4.71
C ALA A 77 -10.20 -3.50 5.16
N ASN A 78 -11.28 -4.26 4.93
CA ASN A 78 -11.40 -5.69 5.27
C ASN A 78 -10.99 -6.63 4.14
#